data_AF-A0A924EH34-F1
#
_entry.id   AF-A0A924EH34-F1
#
_cell.length_a   1.000
_cell.length_b   1.000
_cell.length_c   1.000
_cell.angle_alpha   90.00
_cell.angle_beta   90.00
_cell.angle_gamma   90.00
#
_symmetry.space_group_name_H-M   'P 1'
#
loop_
_entity.id
_entity.type
_entity.pdbx_description
1 polymer ?
#
loop_
_entity_poly.entity_id
_entity_poly.type
_entity_poly.pdbx_seq_one_letter_code
_entity_poly.pdbx_strand_id
1 'polypeptide(L)'
;METKTTFKDFLTKPPVMLPLVALAHIVALLFTVWQLVKVPSWIEWLNLLWMVAYTIFWLGATAMRKWGVWGYVGVTAVNIMLFWYLRADPHQNDYLSSLFLFDILFSFFLLLYYKRFS
;
A
#
# COMPACT_ATOMS: atom_id res chain seq x y z
N MET A 1 26.59 1.33 -26.18
CA MET A 1 25.42 0.69 -26.79
C MET A 1 24.87 -0.30 -25.75
N GLU A 2 24.30 0.19 -24.65
CA GLU A 2 24.00 -0.63 -23.45
C GLU A 2 22.67 -0.29 -22.77
N THR A 3 21.99 0.78 -23.16
CA THR A 3 20.75 1.22 -22.49
C THR A 3 19.52 0.35 -22.81
N LYS A 4 19.55 -0.42 -23.91
CA LYS A 4 18.41 -1.24 -24.35
C LYS A 4 18.22 -2.52 -23.52
N THR A 5 19.27 -3.05 -22.91
CA THR A 5 19.21 -4.26 -22.07
C THR A 5 18.72 -3.94 -20.67
N THR A 6 19.13 -2.81 -20.08
CA THR A 6 18.77 -2.42 -18.71
C THR A 6 17.27 -2.25 -18.51
N PHE A 7 16.58 -1.62 -19.46
CA PHE A 7 15.13 -1.38 -19.37
C PHE A 7 14.33 -2.68 -19.50
N LYS A 8 14.78 -3.58 -20.39
CA LYS A 8 14.16 -4.89 -20.59
C LYS A 8 14.38 -5.80 -19.37
N ASP A 9 15.56 -5.73 -18.74
CA ASP A 9 15.89 -6.52 -17.54
C ASP A 9 15.16 -6.04 -16.28
N PHE A 10 15.02 -4.72 -16.11
CA PHE A 10 14.16 -4.13 -15.08
C PHE A 10 12.70 -4.54 -15.27
N LEU A 11 12.29 -4.68 -16.53
CA LEU A 11 10.98 -5.18 -16.90
C LEU A 11 10.89 -6.71 -16.95
N THR A 12 11.92 -7.54 -16.82
CA THR A 12 11.75 -9.01 -16.89
C THR A 12 12.01 -9.71 -15.57
N LYS A 13 12.84 -9.13 -14.69
CA LYS A 13 13.08 -9.68 -13.35
C LYS A 13 11.92 -9.35 -12.40
N PRO A 14 11.66 -10.20 -11.38
CA PRO A 14 10.72 -9.85 -10.32
C PRO A 14 11.13 -8.47 -9.77
N PRO A 15 10.21 -7.49 -9.69
CA PRO A 15 10.60 -6.13 -9.40
C PRO A 15 11.21 -6.08 -8.01
N VAL A 16 12.51 -5.76 -7.91
CA VAL A 16 13.22 -5.55 -6.63
C VAL A 16 12.51 -4.47 -5.80
N MET A 17 11.72 -3.61 -6.45
CA MET A 17 10.85 -2.64 -5.81
C MET A 17 9.78 -3.27 -4.91
N LEU A 18 9.23 -4.46 -5.21
CA LEU A 18 8.18 -5.07 -4.37
C LEU A 18 8.65 -5.33 -2.93
N PRO A 19 9.76 -6.06 -2.67
CA PRO A 19 10.23 -6.27 -1.30
C PRO A 19 10.73 -4.98 -0.64
N LEU A 20 11.26 -4.01 -1.40
CA LEU A 20 11.64 -2.71 -0.84
C LEU A 20 10.43 -1.92 -0.34
N VAL A 21 9.34 -1.90 -1.11
CA VAL A 21 8.09 -1.27 -0.71
C VAL A 21 7.44 -2.04 0.44
N ALA A 22 7.59 -3.36 0.51
CA ALA A 22 7.15 -4.16 1.65
C ALA A 22 7.85 -3.72 2.95
N LEU A 23 9.16 -3.53 2.88
CA LEU A 23 9.94 -3.01 4.00
C LEU A 23 9.45 -1.61 4.42
N ALA A 24 9.17 -0.73 3.46
CA ALA A 24 8.61 0.59 3.74
C ALA A 24 7.27 0.52 4.48
N HIS A 25 6.35 -0.38 4.06
CA HIS A 25 5.08 -0.60 4.76
C HIS A 25 5.29 -1.12 6.19
N ILE A 26 6.23 -2.05 6.39
CA ILE A 26 6.56 -2.58 7.73
C ILE A 26 7.09 -1.45 8.63
N VAL A 27 8.02 -0.63 8.13
CA VAL A 27 8.56 0.51 8.90
C VAL A 27 7.45 1.50 9.25
N ALA A 28 6.59 1.84 8.29
CA ALA A 28 5.46 2.73 8.52
C ALA A 28 4.48 2.14 9.55
N LEU A 29 4.17 0.84 9.47
CA LEU A 29 3.34 0.14 10.45
C LEU A 29 3.93 0.21 11.86
N LEU A 30 5.23 -0.07 12.02
CA LEU A 30 5.91 0.04 13.31
C LEU A 30 5.87 1.47 13.85
N PHE A 31 6.04 2.46 12.98
CA PHE A 31 5.90 3.86 13.35
C PHE A 31 4.48 4.20 13.83
N THR A 32 3.44 3.74 13.12
CA THR A 32 2.03 3.91 13.54
C THR A 32 1.76 3.28 14.89
N VAL A 33 2.25 2.05 15.13
CA VAL A 33 2.13 1.38 16.45
C VAL A 33 2.82 2.21 17.54
N TRP A 34 4.00 2.75 17.26
CA TRP A 34 4.72 3.60 18.21
C TRP A 34 3.97 4.89 18.56
N GLN A 35 3.33 5.53 17.58
CA GLN A 35 2.48 6.72 17.82
C GLN A 35 1.26 6.37 18.68
N LEU A 36 0.59 5.26 18.37
CA LEU A 36 -0.60 4.80 19.08
C LEU A 36 -0.33 4.51 20.57
N VAL A 37 0.85 3.97 20.90
CA VAL A 37 1.26 3.73 22.30
C VAL A 37 1.42 5.04 23.07
N LYS A 38 1.84 6.12 22.41
CA LYS A 38 2.05 7.43 23.05
C LYS A 38 0.74 8.20 23.23
N VAL A 39 -0.13 8.18 22.24
CA VAL A 39 -1.38 8.93 22.21
C VAL A 39 -2.50 7.99 21.77
N PRO A 40 -3.03 7.17 22.68
CA PRO A 40 -4.09 6.23 22.33
C PRO A 40 -5.37 6.98 22.00
N SER A 41 -5.80 6.91 20.75
CA SER A 41 -7.09 7.41 20.30
C SER A 41 -7.79 6.35 19.47
N TRP A 42 -9.13 6.31 19.52
CA TRP A 42 -9.92 5.36 18.74
C TRP A 42 -9.67 5.50 17.22
N ILE A 43 -9.44 6.73 16.78
CA ILE A 43 -9.17 7.09 15.39
C ILE A 43 -7.82 6.51 14.93
N GLU A 44 -6.79 6.58 15.78
CA GLU A 44 -5.46 6.02 15.46
C GLU A 44 -5.48 4.49 15.32
N TRP A 45 -6.41 3.80 16.00
CA TRP A 45 -6.63 2.36 15.77
C TRP A 45 -7.14 2.07 14.36
N LEU A 46 -7.96 2.94 13.77
CA LEU A 46 -8.41 2.78 12.39
C LEU A 46 -7.24 2.94 11.40
N ASN A 47 -6.37 3.93 11.63
CA ASN A 47 -5.14 4.10 10.84
C ASN A 47 -4.23 2.87 10.94
N LEU A 48 -4.07 2.31 12.16
CA LEU A 48 -3.35 1.06 12.36
C LEU A 48 -3.95 -0.09 11.54
N LEU A 49 -5.28 -0.24 11.53
CA LEU A 49 -5.95 -1.27 10.73
C LEU A 49 -5.69 -1.11 9.23
N TRP A 50 -5.71 0.12 8.71
CA TRP A 50 -5.34 0.39 7.32
C TRP A 50 -3.91 -0.05 7.03
N MET A 51 -2.96 0.36 7.86
CA MET A 51 -1.55 0.03 7.69
C MET A 51 -1.28 -1.47 7.76
N VAL A 52 -1.94 -2.19 8.67
CA VAL A 52 -1.86 -3.66 8.75
C VAL A 52 -2.40 -4.30 7.48
N ALA A 53 -3.58 -3.87 7.01
CA ALA A 53 -4.18 -4.41 5.80
C ALA A 53 -3.28 -4.22 4.58
N TYR A 54 -2.78 -3.00 4.36
CA TYR A 54 -1.85 -2.72 3.26
C TYR A 54 -0.57 -3.53 3.37
N THR A 55 0.00 -3.67 4.57
CA THR A 55 1.22 -4.47 4.78
C THR A 55 0.98 -5.95 4.44
N ILE A 56 -0.11 -6.55 4.92
CA ILE A 56 -0.43 -7.96 4.64
C ILE A 56 -0.62 -8.20 3.14
N PHE A 57 -1.39 -7.34 2.48
CA PHE A 57 -1.64 -7.50 1.05
C PHE A 57 -0.39 -7.25 0.20
N TRP A 58 0.45 -6.30 0.60
CA TRP A 58 1.72 -6.06 -0.08
C TRP A 58 2.73 -7.20 0.11
N LEU A 59 2.77 -7.84 1.29
CA LEU A 59 3.55 -9.06 1.51
C LEU A 59 3.06 -10.21 0.62
N GLY A 60 1.73 -10.36 0.48
CA GLY A 60 1.13 -11.29 -0.49
C GLY A 60 1.55 -10.98 -1.93
N ALA A 61 1.57 -9.70 -2.31
CA ALA A 61 2.05 -9.26 -3.61
C ALA A 61 3.56 -9.51 -3.81
N THR A 62 4.37 -9.34 -2.77
CA THR A 62 5.82 -9.65 -2.80
C THR A 62 6.05 -11.14 -3.05
N ALA A 63 5.18 -12.01 -2.53
CA ALA A 63 5.15 -13.44 -2.83
C ALA A 63 4.50 -13.77 -4.20
N MET A 64 4.30 -12.78 -5.07
CA MET A 64 3.71 -12.89 -6.41
C MET A 64 2.31 -13.51 -6.43
N ARG A 65 1.51 -13.35 -5.36
CA ARG A 65 0.14 -13.88 -5.27
C ARG A 65 -0.89 -12.86 -5.74
N LYS A 66 -1.80 -13.28 -6.62
CA LYS A 66 -2.89 -12.42 -7.12
C LYS A 66 -3.83 -11.89 -6.03
N TRP A 67 -4.08 -12.67 -4.98
CA TRP A 67 -4.94 -12.24 -3.87
C TRP A 67 -4.36 -11.03 -3.15
N GLY A 68 -3.03 -10.92 -3.05
CA GLY A 68 -2.35 -9.76 -2.47
C GLY A 68 -2.61 -8.50 -3.29
N VAL A 69 -2.55 -8.62 -4.62
CA VAL A 69 -2.88 -7.50 -5.51
C VAL A 69 -4.33 -7.06 -5.37
N TRP A 70 -5.27 -8.00 -5.47
CA TRP A 70 -6.70 -7.67 -5.37
C TRP A 70 -7.08 -7.13 -4.00
N GLY A 71 -6.50 -7.67 -2.94
CA GLY A 71 -6.71 -7.16 -1.58
C GLY A 71 -6.17 -5.75 -1.42
N TYR A 72 -4.96 -5.47 -1.89
CA TYR A 72 -4.37 -4.13 -1.83
C TYR A 72 -5.22 -3.11 -2.59
N VAL A 73 -5.57 -3.42 -3.85
CA VAL A 73 -6.43 -2.57 -4.69
C VAL A 73 -7.82 -2.38 -4.07
N GLY A 74 -8.38 -3.43 -3.46
CA GLY A 74 -9.67 -3.37 -2.77
C GLY A 74 -9.65 -2.44 -1.56
N VAL A 75 -8.62 -2.54 -0.72
CA VAL A 75 -8.43 -1.63 0.43
C VAL A 75 -8.28 -0.18 -0.04
N THR A 76 -7.48 0.05 -1.09
CA THR A 76 -7.33 1.38 -1.70
C THR A 76 -8.67 1.91 -2.20
N ALA A 77 -9.47 1.08 -2.87
CA ALA A 77 -10.79 1.48 -3.37
C ALA A 77 -11.73 1.89 -2.22
N VAL A 78 -11.73 1.16 -1.11
CA VAL A 78 -12.51 1.54 0.08
C VAL A 78 -12.01 2.86 0.66
N ASN A 79 -10.69 3.07 0.74
CA ASN A 79 -10.11 4.33 1.21
C ASN A 79 -10.53 5.51 0.31
N ILE A 80 -10.55 5.33 -1.02
CA ILE A 80 -11.03 6.34 -1.98
C ILE A 80 -12.52 6.61 -1.79
N MET A 81 -13.34 5.57 -1.61
CA MET A 81 -14.78 5.75 -1.35
C MET A 81 -15.02 6.55 -0.07
N LEU A 82 -14.27 6.24 1.00
CA LEU A 82 -14.30 7.01 2.26
C LEU A 82 -13.88 8.45 2.05
N PHE A 83 -12.81 8.69 1.27
CA PHE A 83 -12.36 10.04 0.94
C PHE A 83 -13.52 10.85 0.30
N TRP A 84 -14.21 10.30 -0.69
CA TRP A 84 -15.31 11.01 -1.32
C TRP A 84 -16.52 11.20 -0.40
N TYR A 85 -16.84 10.19 0.41
CA TYR A 85 -17.96 10.23 1.35
C TYR A 85 -17.76 11.28 2.44
N LEU A 86 -16.52 11.42 2.94
CA LEU A 86 -16.16 12.31 4.04
C LEU A 86 -15.63 13.67 3.58
N ARG A 87 -15.76 14.04 2.30
CA ARG A 87 -15.17 15.26 1.73
C ARG A 87 -15.59 16.56 2.42
N ALA A 88 -16.79 16.58 3.03
CA ALA A 88 -17.30 17.75 3.75
C ALA A 88 -16.88 17.79 5.23
N ASP A 89 -16.25 16.73 5.74
CA ASP A 89 -15.83 16.62 7.14
C ASP A 89 -14.44 17.26 7.33
N PRO A 90 -14.28 18.21 8.26
CA PRO A 90 -12.96 18.80 8.55
C PRO A 90 -11.95 17.78 9.13
N HIS A 91 -12.44 16.66 9.69
CA HIS A 91 -11.64 15.56 10.23
C HIS A 91 -11.45 14.42 9.21
N GLN A 92 -11.74 14.63 7.93
CA GLN A 92 -11.64 13.62 6.88
C GLN A 92 -10.32 12.83 6.91
N ASN A 93 -9.19 13.51 7.12
CA ASN A 93 -7.85 12.90 7.08
C ASN A 93 -7.64 11.86 8.20
N ASP A 94 -8.37 11.99 9.29
CA ASP A 94 -8.28 11.11 10.46
C ASP A 94 -8.80 9.70 10.16
N TYR A 95 -9.68 9.57 9.17
CA TYR A 95 -10.31 8.29 8.78
C TYR A 95 -9.56 7.55 7.66
N LEU A 96 -8.60 8.22 7.01
CA LEU A 96 -7.90 7.72 5.84
C LEU A 96 -6.56 7.08 6.23
N SER A 97 -5.98 6.36 5.27
CA SER A 97 -4.62 5.87 5.41
C SER A 97 -3.62 7.04 5.47
N SER A 98 -2.64 6.94 6.37
CA SER A 98 -1.49 7.85 6.43
C SER A 98 -0.75 7.99 5.08
N LEU A 99 -0.83 6.96 4.24
CA LEU A 99 -0.13 6.86 2.96
C LEU A 99 -1.09 6.90 1.76
N PHE A 100 -2.30 7.44 1.91
CA PHE A 100 -3.38 7.38 0.93
C PHE A 100 -2.95 7.58 -0.54
N LEU A 101 -2.20 8.65 -0.85
CA LEU A 101 -1.74 8.92 -2.22
C LEU A 101 -0.73 7.88 -2.73
N PHE A 102 0.15 7.40 -1.84
CA PHE A 102 1.09 6.34 -2.16
C PHE A 102 0.36 5.01 -2.39
N ASP A 103 -0.67 4.71 -1.60
CA ASP A 103 -1.48 3.49 -1.75
C ASP A 103 -2.17 3.45 -3.13
N ILE A 104 -2.66 4.59 -3.60
CA ILE A 104 -3.20 4.73 -4.96
C ILE A 104 -2.14 4.45 -6.01
N LEU A 105 -0.98 5.10 -5.89
CA LEU A 105 0.13 4.93 -6.84
C LEU A 105 0.63 3.48 -6.88
N PHE A 106 0.78 2.85 -5.72
CA PHE A 106 1.20 1.46 -5.58
C PHE A 106 0.17 0.49 -6.13
N SER A 107 -1.12 0.78 -5.99
CA SER A 107 -2.20 0.02 -6.64
C SER A 107 -2.06 0.03 -8.17
N PHE A 108 -1.75 1.19 -8.78
CA PHE A 108 -1.47 1.26 -10.21
C PHE A 108 -0.27 0.40 -10.62
N PHE A 109 0.82 0.43 -9.84
CA PHE A 109 1.98 -0.42 -10.10
C PHE A 109 1.64 -1.91 -10.03
N LEU A 110 0.92 -2.35 -8.99
CA LEU A 110 0.52 -3.76 -8.87
C LEU A 110 -0.34 -4.21 -10.05
N LEU A 111 -1.28 -3.36 -10.50
CA LEU A 111 -2.13 -3.65 -11.66
C LEU A 111 -1.32 -3.69 -12.97
N LEU A 112 -0.32 -2.83 -13.14
CA LEU A 112 0.56 -2.84 -14.31
C LEU A 112 1.35 -4.15 -14.41
N TYR A 113 1.82 -4.67 -13.28
CA TYR A 113 2.54 -5.95 -13.22
C TYR A 113 1.63 -7.18 -13.06
N TYR A 114 0.31 -7.01 -12.95
CA TYR A 114 -0.65 -8.05 -12.56
C TYR A 114 -0.55 -9.34 -13.39
N LYS A 115 -0.29 -9.23 -14.69
CA LYS A 115 -0.15 -10.38 -15.60
C LYS A 115 0.95 -11.37 -15.20
N ARG A 116 1.87 -10.97 -14.32
CA ARG A 116 3.00 -11.79 -13.85
C ARG A 116 2.73 -12.53 -12.55
N PHE A 117 1.64 -12.19 -11.87
CA PHE A 117 1.28 -12.81 -10.60
C PHE A 117 0.61 -14.15 -10.87
N SER A 118 0.91 -15.13 -10.02
CA SER A 118 0.36 -16.48 -10.09
C SER A 118 -0.94 -16.57 -9.31
#